data_AF-A0A541AZ65-F1
#
_entry.id   AF-A0A541AZ65-F1
#
_cell.length_a   1.000
_cell.length_b   1.000
_cell.length_c   1.000
_cell.angle_alpha   90.00
_cell.angle_beta   90.00
_cell.angle_gamma   90.00
#
_symmetry.space_group_name_H-M   'P 1'
#
loop_
_entity.id
_entity.type
_entity.pdbx_description
1 polymer ?
#
loop_
_entity_poly.entity_id
_entity_poly.type
_entity_poly.pdbx_seq_one_letter_code
_entity_poly.pdbx_strand_id
1 'polypeptide(L)'
;MAARCVQHWHAGGRKSPAQRQDQGKIRVIPQGRLRAGPCPDQGPTHRPDISSGGPPTCKEPCPAVSTRISGAPTFSARDLAQVAVFAALIIALGLPGTINIGTSGVPITLQTLGVMIAGALLGPRKGVLAVLTVIALGLALPVLAGGRTSLTSLSSATAGFLIGWIPTVALIGWLTVKLLPRYNVIVGTAINLLGGIVVLYAFGIAGMMIRADLTFAKALSLNVTFLPGDAIKAVVAAAVAAQVHRAYPALLTGRAASRATASTPAPDAA
;
A
#
# COMPACT_ATOMS: atom_id res chain seq x y z
N MET A 1 -48.29 -24.92 -16.28
CA MET A 1 -49.36 -24.33 -15.46
C MET A 1 -48.92 -24.42 -14.00
N ALA A 2 -48.20 -23.44 -13.49
CA ALA A 2 -48.69 -22.21 -12.85
C ALA A 2 -49.27 -22.43 -11.45
N ALA A 3 -48.52 -22.01 -10.41
CA ALA A 3 -48.97 -21.47 -9.12
C ALA A 3 -47.71 -21.16 -8.29
N ARG A 4 -47.05 -20.00 -8.41
CA ARG A 4 -47.37 -18.76 -7.69
C ARG A 4 -47.98 -19.00 -6.31
N CYS A 5 -47.13 -19.12 -5.29
CA CYS A 5 -47.48 -18.75 -3.93
C CYS A 5 -46.70 -17.48 -3.57
N VAL A 6 -47.39 -16.36 -3.76
CA VAL A 6 -47.09 -15.06 -3.20
C VAL A 6 -47.34 -15.17 -1.70
N GLN A 7 -46.31 -14.99 -0.87
CA GLN A 7 -46.50 -14.72 0.54
C GLN A 7 -46.12 -13.28 0.85
N HIS A 8 -47.14 -12.60 1.36
CA HIS A 8 -47.24 -11.25 1.86
C HIS A 8 -45.97 -10.64 2.45
N TRP A 9 -45.63 -9.49 1.89
CA TRP A 9 -44.85 -8.44 2.52
C TRP A 9 -45.78 -7.63 3.44
N HIS A 10 -45.46 -7.56 4.74
CA HIS A 10 -45.90 -6.45 5.58
C HIS A 10 -44.77 -6.00 6.51
N ALA A 11 -44.69 -4.68 6.63
CA ALA A 11 -43.63 -3.85 7.14
C ALA A 11 -43.29 -4.02 8.64
N GLY A 12 -42.06 -3.64 9.00
CA GLY A 12 -41.79 -3.16 10.36
C GLY A 12 -40.41 -3.48 10.92
N GLY A 13 -39.36 -2.83 10.42
CA GLY A 13 -38.06 -2.86 11.11
C GLY A 13 -36.96 -2.14 10.34
N ARG A 14 -36.57 -0.95 10.82
CA ARG A 14 -35.39 -0.21 10.35
C ARG A 14 -34.16 -1.12 10.44
N LYS A 15 -33.66 -1.60 9.30
CA LYS A 15 -32.39 -2.36 9.24
C LYS A 15 -31.23 -1.37 9.23
N SER A 16 -30.34 -1.48 10.21
CA SER A 16 -29.03 -0.81 10.22
C SER A 16 -28.19 -1.19 8.99
N PRO A 17 -27.34 -0.28 8.48
CA PRO A 17 -26.63 -0.44 7.20
C PRO A 17 -25.53 -1.54 7.17
N ALA A 18 -25.34 -2.30 8.26
CA ALA A 18 -24.26 -3.29 8.38
C ALA A 18 -24.57 -4.69 7.82
N GLN A 19 -25.81 -4.99 7.40
CA GLN A 19 -26.22 -6.36 7.05
C GLN A 19 -26.52 -6.64 5.57
N ARG A 20 -26.22 -5.72 4.64
CA ARG A 20 -26.64 -5.87 3.22
C ARG A 20 -25.61 -6.45 2.25
N GLN A 21 -24.41 -6.88 2.68
CA GLN A 21 -23.32 -7.21 1.74
C GLN A 21 -22.76 -8.65 1.80
N ASP A 22 -23.37 -9.59 2.53
CA ASP A 22 -22.84 -10.95 2.64
C ASP A 22 -23.72 -12.05 2.01
N GLN A 23 -24.60 -11.69 1.07
CA GLN A 23 -25.35 -12.68 0.29
C GLN A 23 -24.73 -12.83 -1.10
N GLY A 24 -23.77 -13.76 -1.22
CA GLY A 24 -23.34 -14.18 -2.55
C GLY A 24 -22.04 -14.96 -2.65
N LYS A 25 -21.89 -16.12 -1.98
CA LYS A 25 -21.02 -17.17 -2.53
C LYS A 25 -21.31 -18.57 -1.99
N ILE A 26 -22.03 -19.35 -2.79
CA ILE A 26 -22.09 -20.80 -2.71
C ILE A 26 -20.80 -21.36 -3.33
N ARG A 27 -20.00 -22.13 -2.58
CA ARG A 27 -19.02 -23.05 -3.20
C ARG A 27 -18.85 -24.33 -2.37
N VAL A 28 -19.03 -25.43 -3.09
CA VAL A 28 -18.99 -26.84 -2.69
C VAL A 28 -17.64 -27.20 -2.06
N ILE A 29 -17.65 -27.87 -0.91
CA ILE A 29 -16.45 -28.39 -0.21
C ILE A 29 -16.39 -29.91 -0.38
N PRO A 30 -15.24 -30.50 -0.79
CA PRO A 30 -15.07 -31.94 -0.88
C PRO A 30 -15.01 -32.59 0.51
N GLN A 31 -15.77 -33.68 0.71
CA GLN A 31 -15.89 -34.43 1.96
C GLN A 31 -14.64 -35.26 2.30
N GLY A 32 -13.52 -34.60 2.56
CA GLY A 32 -12.26 -35.26 2.88
C GLY A 32 -11.77 -34.98 4.29
N ARG A 33 -12.27 -35.76 5.26
CA ARG A 33 -11.56 -36.09 6.52
C ARG A 33 -11.54 -35.01 7.62
N LEU A 34 -12.67 -34.86 8.33
CA LEU A 34 -12.73 -34.23 9.65
C LEU A 34 -12.31 -35.27 10.72
N ARG A 35 -11.17 -35.07 11.39
CA ARG A 35 -10.83 -35.77 12.64
C ARG A 35 -11.40 -34.97 13.80
N ALA A 36 -12.22 -35.61 14.64
CA ALA A 36 -12.73 -35.02 15.88
C ALA A 36 -11.59 -34.89 16.91
N GLY A 37 -11.39 -33.68 17.45
CA GLY A 37 -10.56 -33.45 18.63
C GLY A 37 -11.35 -33.73 19.93
N PRO A 38 -10.68 -33.81 21.10
CA PRO A 38 -11.35 -34.07 22.37
C PRO A 38 -12.26 -32.91 22.78
N CYS A 39 -13.45 -33.22 23.33
CA CYS A 39 -14.36 -32.22 23.87
C CYS A 39 -13.75 -31.51 25.09
N PRO A 40 -14.04 -30.21 25.32
CA PRO A 40 -13.65 -29.53 26.55
C PRO A 40 -14.49 -30.02 27.73
N ASP A 41 -13.83 -30.11 28.88
CA ASP A 41 -14.37 -30.54 30.17
C ASP A 41 -15.45 -29.56 30.66
N GLN A 42 -16.68 -30.05 30.89
CA GLN A 42 -17.75 -29.23 31.45
C GLN A 42 -17.65 -29.30 32.98
N GLY A 43 -17.48 -28.13 33.63
CA GLY A 43 -17.27 -27.99 35.07
C GLY A 43 -18.36 -28.62 35.98
N PRO A 44 -18.15 -28.59 37.30
CA PRO A 44 -18.63 -29.62 38.23
C PRO A 44 -20.12 -29.55 38.64
N THR A 45 -21.01 -28.86 37.91
CA THR A 45 -22.40 -28.66 38.35
C THR A 45 -23.44 -29.61 37.76
N HIS A 46 -23.05 -30.61 36.97
CA HIS A 46 -23.99 -31.64 36.48
C HIS A 46 -23.74 -32.97 37.17
N ARG A 47 -24.47 -33.26 38.27
CA ARG A 47 -24.58 -34.65 38.75
C ARG A 47 -25.41 -35.42 37.72
N PRO A 48 -24.91 -36.54 37.17
CA PRO A 48 -25.72 -37.41 36.33
C PRO A 48 -26.76 -38.13 37.19
N ASP A 49 -28.03 -38.04 36.81
CA ASP A 49 -29.10 -38.89 37.34
C ASP A 49 -28.85 -40.32 36.84
N ILE A 50 -28.45 -41.20 37.76
CA ILE A 50 -28.10 -42.61 37.50
C ILE A 50 -29.32 -43.55 37.53
N SER A 51 -30.54 -43.03 37.41
CA SER A 51 -31.76 -43.85 37.50
C SER A 51 -32.25 -44.48 36.18
N SER A 52 -31.49 -44.48 35.08
CA SER A 52 -31.90 -45.22 33.88
C SER A 52 -30.73 -45.90 33.16
N GLY A 53 -30.75 -47.24 33.13
CA GLY A 53 -29.70 -48.12 32.59
C GLY A 53 -29.60 -48.13 31.06
N GLY A 54 -29.38 -46.97 30.44
CA GLY A 54 -29.07 -46.83 29.02
C GLY A 54 -27.75 -46.09 28.79
N PRO A 55 -27.02 -46.34 27.68
CA PRO A 55 -25.80 -45.61 27.37
C PRO A 55 -26.09 -44.10 27.20
N PRO A 56 -25.22 -43.20 27.69
CA PRO A 56 -25.45 -41.77 27.65
C PRO A 56 -25.51 -41.28 26.19
N THR A 57 -26.68 -40.84 25.76
CA THR A 57 -26.87 -40.20 24.45
C THR A 57 -26.59 -38.70 24.62
N CYS A 58 -25.56 -38.19 23.95
CA CYS A 58 -25.30 -36.75 23.91
C CYS A 58 -26.46 -36.06 23.19
N LYS A 59 -27.32 -35.36 23.95
CA LYS A 59 -28.52 -34.67 23.43
C LYS A 59 -28.21 -33.36 22.69
N GLU A 60 -26.99 -32.83 22.79
CA GLU A 60 -26.68 -31.52 22.22
C GLU A 60 -25.63 -31.60 21.10
N PRO A 61 -25.91 -31.02 19.91
CA PRO A 61 -24.92 -30.87 18.85
C PRO A 61 -23.75 -30.01 19.35
N CYS A 62 -22.54 -30.58 19.36
CA CYS A 62 -21.32 -29.87 19.73
C CYS A 62 -21.17 -28.59 18.87
N PRO A 63 -20.95 -27.39 19.44
CA PRO A 63 -20.78 -26.19 18.64
C PRO A 63 -19.49 -26.32 17.82
N ALA A 64 -19.64 -26.40 16.49
CA ALA A 64 -18.51 -26.45 15.58
C ALA A 64 -17.66 -25.18 15.74
N VAL A 65 -16.49 -25.33 16.36
CA VAL A 65 -15.46 -24.28 16.40
C VAL A 65 -15.02 -24.01 14.96
N SER A 66 -15.58 -22.95 14.39
CA SER A 66 -15.25 -22.48 13.05
C SER A 66 -13.87 -21.82 13.11
N THR A 67 -12.82 -22.62 12.92
CA THR A 67 -11.45 -22.13 12.77
C THR A 67 -11.40 -21.30 11.49
N ARG A 68 -11.53 -19.98 11.63
CA ARG A 68 -11.34 -19.04 10.51
C ARG A 68 -9.88 -19.09 10.09
N ILE A 69 -9.60 -19.87 9.05
CA ILE A 69 -8.32 -19.81 8.33
C ILE A 69 -8.24 -18.41 7.71
N SER A 70 -7.39 -17.56 8.30
CA SER A 70 -7.17 -16.18 7.85
C SER A 70 -6.57 -16.19 6.44
N GLY A 71 -7.33 -15.73 5.45
CA GLY A 71 -6.94 -15.69 4.04
C GLY A 71 -5.79 -14.73 3.72
N ALA A 72 -5.14 -14.96 2.58
CA ALA A 72 -4.03 -14.18 2.03
C ALA A 72 -4.31 -12.65 2.02
N PRO A 73 -3.26 -11.80 2.09
CA PRO A 73 -3.43 -10.35 2.15
C PRO A 73 -4.10 -9.84 0.87
N THR A 74 -5.35 -9.42 0.95
CA THR A 74 -6.08 -8.78 -0.14
C THR A 74 -5.78 -7.28 -0.17
N PHE A 75 -5.52 -6.72 -1.35
CA PHE A 75 -5.45 -5.27 -1.53
C PHE A 75 -6.82 -4.67 -1.25
N SER A 76 -6.90 -3.70 -0.33
CA SER A 76 -8.15 -3.00 -0.04
C SER A 76 -8.47 -2.00 -1.16
N ALA A 77 -9.76 -1.73 -1.40
CA ALA A 77 -10.20 -0.63 -2.28
C ALA A 77 -9.56 0.71 -1.88
N ARG A 78 -9.28 0.90 -0.59
CA ARG A 78 -8.57 2.08 -0.06
C ARG A 78 -7.12 2.15 -0.55
N ASP A 79 -6.41 1.03 -0.60
CA ASP A 79 -5.02 1.01 -1.06
C ASP A 79 -4.94 1.34 -2.54
N LEU A 80 -5.88 0.82 -3.34
CA LEU A 80 -5.98 1.15 -4.76
C LEU A 80 -6.28 2.64 -4.98
N ALA A 81 -7.22 3.20 -4.23
CA ALA A 81 -7.52 4.64 -4.30
C ALA A 81 -6.31 5.50 -3.93
N GLN A 82 -5.55 5.12 -2.90
CA GLN A 82 -4.31 5.82 -2.53
C GLN A 82 -3.27 5.78 -3.64
N VAL A 83 -3.06 4.61 -4.26
CA VAL A 83 -2.15 4.46 -5.41
C VAL A 83 -2.60 5.35 -6.58
N ALA A 84 -3.89 5.34 -6.92
CA ALA A 84 -4.43 6.15 -8.02
C ALA A 84 -4.30 7.66 -7.77
N VAL A 85 -4.64 8.13 -6.57
CA VAL A 85 -4.55 9.57 -6.23
C VAL A 85 -3.10 10.04 -6.24
N PHE A 86 -2.15 9.24 -5.75
CA PHE A 86 -0.74 9.62 -5.79
C PHE A 86 -0.15 9.54 -7.19
N ALA A 87 -0.57 8.58 -8.02
CA ALA A 87 -0.21 8.58 -9.43
C ALA A 87 -0.73 9.85 -10.12
N ALA A 88 -1.98 10.24 -9.89
CA ALA A 88 -2.56 11.48 -10.40
C ALA A 88 -1.80 12.72 -9.89
N LEU A 89 -1.39 12.75 -8.62
CA LEU A 89 -0.59 13.83 -8.05
C LEU A 89 0.77 13.96 -8.75
N ILE A 90 1.47 12.84 -9.01
CA ILE A 90 2.75 12.85 -9.74
C ILE A 90 2.55 13.42 -11.14
N ILE A 91 1.49 12.99 -11.85
CA ILE A 91 1.18 13.50 -13.19
C ILE A 91 0.86 14.99 -13.15
N ALA A 92 0.02 15.42 -12.20
CA ALA A 92 -0.35 16.82 -12.02
C ALA A 92 0.86 17.72 -11.76
N LEU A 93 1.84 17.26 -10.98
CA LEU A 93 3.10 17.98 -10.75
C LEU A 93 4.02 18.04 -11.98
N GLY A 94 3.74 17.26 -13.03
CA GLY A 94 4.40 17.37 -14.33
C GLY A 94 3.75 18.40 -15.27
N LEU A 95 2.51 18.83 -15.01
CA LEU A 95 1.75 19.75 -15.88
C LEU A 95 2.29 21.19 -15.96
N PRO A 96 2.85 21.79 -14.88
CA PRO A 96 3.41 23.15 -14.95
C PRO A 96 4.54 23.31 -15.97
N GLY A 97 5.01 22.21 -16.56
CA GLY A 97 5.99 22.20 -17.63
C GLY A 97 7.39 21.92 -17.11
N THR A 98 8.36 22.21 -17.97
CA THR A 98 9.78 21.94 -17.74
C THR A 98 10.58 23.21 -17.90
N ILE A 99 11.48 23.48 -16.97
CA ILE A 99 12.51 24.50 -17.17
C ILE A 99 13.74 23.78 -17.69
N ASN A 100 14.07 23.98 -18.96
CA ASN A 100 15.29 23.43 -19.57
C ASN A 100 16.42 24.44 -19.40
N ILE A 101 17.24 24.26 -18.36
CA ILE A 101 18.42 25.11 -18.13
C ILE A 101 19.62 24.43 -18.81
N GLY A 102 20.08 25.02 -19.91
CA GLY A 102 21.30 24.61 -20.63
C GLY A 102 21.15 23.43 -21.58
N THR A 103 22.29 22.86 -22.00
CA THR A 103 22.40 21.79 -23.02
C THR A 103 22.28 20.38 -22.45
N SER A 104 21.80 20.22 -21.21
CA SER A 104 21.79 18.93 -20.51
C SER A 104 20.81 17.91 -21.08
N GLY A 105 19.79 18.37 -21.82
CA GLY A 105 18.72 17.52 -22.35
C GLY A 105 17.81 16.91 -21.27
N VAL A 106 18.00 17.28 -19.99
CA VAL A 106 17.21 16.80 -18.85
C VAL A 106 16.38 17.98 -18.31
N PRO A 107 15.04 17.85 -18.31
CA PRO A 107 14.18 18.93 -17.84
C PRO A 107 14.18 19.05 -16.31
N ILE A 108 14.17 20.28 -15.80
CA ILE A 108 13.85 20.53 -14.39
C ILE A 108 12.34 20.49 -14.24
N THR A 109 11.86 19.60 -13.37
CA THR A 109 10.43 19.31 -13.18
C THR A 109 10.04 19.35 -11.71
N LEU A 110 8.79 19.70 -11.43
CA LEU A 110 8.20 19.46 -10.11
C LEU A 110 7.71 18.01 -9.95
N GLN A 111 7.69 17.23 -11.03
CA GLN A 111 7.19 15.86 -11.02
C GLN A 111 7.97 14.94 -10.06
N THR A 112 9.28 15.12 -9.93
CA THR A 112 10.11 14.34 -8.98
C THR A 112 9.76 14.61 -7.51
N LEU A 113 9.18 15.78 -7.19
CA LEU A 113 8.63 16.05 -5.85
C LEU A 113 7.50 15.08 -5.53
N GLY A 114 6.62 14.80 -6.50
CA GLY A 114 5.53 13.84 -6.34
C GLY A 114 6.04 12.43 -6.01
N VAL A 115 7.15 12.02 -6.61
CA VAL A 115 7.79 10.73 -6.34
C VAL A 115 8.34 10.67 -4.91
N MET A 116 8.99 11.73 -4.42
CA MET A 116 9.46 11.81 -3.03
C MET A 116 8.29 11.74 -2.04
N ILE A 117 7.23 12.52 -2.28
CA ILE A 117 6.02 12.54 -1.45
C ILE A 117 5.32 11.17 -1.45
N ALA A 118 5.24 10.49 -2.60
CA ALA A 118 4.69 9.14 -2.69
C ALA A 118 5.47 8.15 -1.82
N GLY A 119 6.81 8.18 -1.85
CA GLY A 119 7.63 7.35 -0.99
C GLY A 119 7.37 7.64 0.49
N ALA A 120 7.43 8.91 0.87
CA ALA A 120 7.31 9.34 2.26
C ALA A 120 5.92 9.09 2.88
N LEU A 121 4.85 9.02 2.09
CA LEU A 121 3.47 8.86 2.57
C LEU A 121 2.90 7.45 2.38
N LEU A 122 3.14 6.81 1.23
CA LEU A 122 2.54 5.50 0.91
C LEU A 122 3.39 4.32 1.41
N GLY A 123 4.67 4.57 1.69
CA GLY A 123 5.65 3.52 1.97
C GLY A 123 6.10 2.78 0.70
N PRO A 124 6.97 1.77 0.84
CA PRO A 124 7.74 1.23 -0.28
C PRO A 124 6.86 0.51 -1.32
N ARG A 125 5.89 -0.30 -0.88
CA ARG A 125 5.05 -1.09 -1.80
C ARG A 125 4.08 -0.21 -2.60
N LYS A 126 3.29 0.61 -1.89
CA LYS A 126 2.27 1.45 -2.52
C LYS A 126 2.88 2.61 -3.30
N GLY A 127 3.99 3.16 -2.84
CA GLY A 127 4.73 4.20 -3.57
C GLY A 127 5.28 3.67 -4.90
N VAL A 128 5.88 2.47 -4.90
CA VAL A 128 6.31 1.81 -6.16
C VAL A 128 5.13 1.57 -7.09
N LEU A 129 4.01 1.07 -6.58
CA LEU A 129 2.82 0.87 -7.41
C LEU A 129 2.32 2.18 -8.03
N ALA A 130 2.31 3.29 -7.28
CA ALA A 130 1.92 4.60 -7.82
C ALA A 130 2.86 5.04 -8.95
N VAL A 131 4.17 4.92 -8.77
CA VAL A 131 5.16 5.23 -9.81
C VAL A 131 5.00 4.32 -11.03
N LEU A 132 4.81 3.02 -10.83
CA LEU A 132 4.57 2.07 -11.92
C LEU A 132 3.28 2.39 -12.69
N THR A 133 2.23 2.81 -12.00
CA THR A 133 1.00 3.29 -12.66
C THR A 133 1.28 4.50 -13.54
N VAL A 134 2.07 5.48 -13.07
CA VAL A 134 2.48 6.63 -13.91
C VAL A 134 3.27 6.18 -15.13
N ILE A 135 4.26 5.29 -14.95
CA ILE A 135 5.08 4.78 -16.05
C ILE A 135 4.21 4.03 -17.06
N ALA A 136 3.28 3.18 -16.60
CA ALA A 136 2.38 2.41 -17.44
C ALA A 136 1.42 3.31 -18.24
N LEU A 137 0.79 4.30 -17.58
CA LEU A 137 -0.05 5.28 -18.27
C LEU A 137 0.76 6.08 -19.29
N GLY A 138 2.00 6.42 -18.93
CA GLY A 138 2.91 7.15 -19.81
C GLY A 138 3.34 6.38 -21.05
N LEU A 139 3.11 5.07 -21.15
CA LEU A 139 3.38 4.33 -22.39
C LEU A 139 2.50 4.81 -23.55
N ALA A 140 1.26 5.23 -23.26
CA ALA A 140 0.30 5.69 -24.26
C ALA A 140 0.00 7.19 -24.17
N LEU A 141 0.10 7.80 -22.97
CA LEU A 141 -0.30 9.18 -22.71
C LEU A 141 0.92 10.07 -22.40
N PRO A 142 0.89 11.37 -22.78
CA PRO A 142 1.97 12.32 -22.49
C PRO A 142 1.92 12.82 -21.04
N VAL A 143 2.10 11.91 -20.08
CA VAL A 143 1.94 12.19 -18.63
C VAL A 143 3.22 12.67 -17.93
N LEU A 144 4.36 12.62 -18.63
CA LEU A 144 5.63 13.11 -18.10
C LEU A 144 5.78 14.59 -18.44
N ALA A 145 6.51 15.30 -17.61
CA ALA A 145 6.70 16.74 -17.73
C ALA A 145 7.22 17.13 -19.12
N GLY A 146 6.66 18.21 -19.66
CA GLY A 146 6.97 18.67 -21.02
C GLY A 146 6.21 17.89 -22.09
N GLY A 147 5.11 17.22 -21.72
CA GLY A 147 4.25 16.47 -22.65
C GLY A 147 4.91 15.20 -23.20
N ARG A 148 5.79 14.57 -22.41
CA ARG A 148 6.56 13.39 -22.83
C ARG A 148 5.84 12.10 -22.46
N THR A 149 6.05 11.06 -23.26
CA THR A 149 5.62 9.69 -22.93
C THR A 149 6.77 8.95 -22.24
N SER A 150 6.44 7.87 -21.53
CA SER A 150 7.42 6.93 -20.98
C SER A 150 8.32 6.36 -22.07
N LEU A 151 7.77 6.08 -23.27
CA LEU A 151 8.54 5.59 -24.40
C LEU A 151 9.58 6.61 -24.88
N THR A 152 9.20 7.88 -25.07
CA THR A 152 10.15 8.93 -25.49
C THR A 152 11.18 9.24 -24.41
N SER A 153 10.84 9.01 -23.14
CA SER A 153 11.79 9.18 -22.04
C SER A 153 12.78 8.03 -21.96
N LEU A 154 12.34 6.77 -22.13
CA LEU A 154 13.19 5.58 -22.18
C LEU A 154 14.10 5.55 -23.42
N SER A 155 13.68 6.16 -24.53
CA SER A 155 14.50 6.27 -25.74
C SER A 155 15.48 7.45 -25.73
N SER A 156 15.63 8.17 -24.61
CA SER A 156 16.45 9.38 -24.51
C SER A 156 17.43 9.33 -23.33
N ALA A 157 18.23 10.40 -23.18
CA ALA A 157 19.13 10.59 -22.06
C ALA A 157 18.45 10.51 -20.68
N THR A 158 17.13 10.74 -20.61
CA THR A 158 16.36 10.70 -19.35
C THR A 158 15.90 9.30 -18.93
N ALA A 159 16.22 8.26 -19.70
CA ALA A 159 15.78 6.89 -19.42
C ALA A 159 16.17 6.43 -18.00
N GLY A 160 17.41 6.76 -17.60
CA GLY A 160 17.94 6.44 -16.28
C GLY A 160 17.13 7.06 -15.13
N PHE A 161 16.65 8.29 -15.29
CA PHE A 161 15.83 8.95 -14.26
C PHE A 161 14.46 8.31 -14.11
N LEU A 162 13.82 7.94 -15.24
CA LEU A 162 12.50 7.31 -15.20
C LEU A 162 12.55 5.93 -14.54
N ILE A 163 13.56 5.12 -14.90
CA ILE A 163 13.80 3.82 -14.25
C ILE A 163 14.19 4.03 -12.77
N GLY A 164 15.00 5.06 -12.50
CA GLY A 164 15.47 5.43 -11.17
C GLY A 164 14.37 5.86 -10.19
N TRP A 165 13.17 6.24 -10.65
CA TRP A 165 12.04 6.55 -9.77
C TRP A 165 11.61 5.35 -8.91
N ILE A 166 11.72 4.13 -9.44
CA ILE A 166 11.33 2.90 -8.74
C ILE A 166 12.21 2.63 -7.50
N PRO A 167 13.55 2.53 -7.60
CA PRO A 167 14.41 2.34 -6.44
C PRO A 167 14.37 3.56 -5.50
N THR A 168 14.22 4.77 -6.04
CA THR A 168 14.09 6.00 -5.25
C THR A 168 12.87 5.94 -4.32
N VAL A 169 11.68 5.68 -4.87
CA VAL A 169 10.45 5.65 -4.07
C VAL A 169 10.44 4.46 -3.08
N ALA A 170 11.03 3.33 -3.48
CA ALA A 170 11.19 2.17 -2.61
C ALA A 170 12.08 2.48 -1.42
N LEU A 171 13.24 3.11 -1.63
CA LEU A 171 14.17 3.46 -0.55
C LEU A 171 13.57 4.51 0.39
N ILE A 172 13.02 5.60 -0.16
CA ILE A 172 12.39 6.66 0.65
C ILE A 172 11.27 6.08 1.50
N GLY A 173 10.40 5.26 0.91
CA GLY A 173 9.31 4.63 1.64
C GLY A 173 9.78 3.66 2.71
N TRP A 174 10.79 2.83 2.42
CA TRP A 174 11.33 1.87 3.38
C TRP A 174 11.97 2.56 4.58
N LEU A 175 12.77 3.60 4.36
CA LEU A 175 13.38 4.37 5.44
C LEU A 175 12.33 5.16 6.22
N THR A 176 11.38 5.79 5.54
CA THR A 176 10.33 6.59 6.18
C THR A 176 9.48 5.74 7.14
N VAL A 177 9.09 4.53 6.75
CA VAL A 177 8.32 3.62 7.61
C VAL A 177 9.04 3.32 8.94
N LYS A 178 10.38 3.34 8.97
CA LYS A 178 11.16 3.12 10.20
C LYS A 178 11.14 4.32 11.16
N LEU A 179 10.82 5.52 10.68
CA LEU A 179 10.71 6.72 11.53
C LEU A 179 9.36 6.80 12.23
N LEU A 180 8.35 6.10 11.72
CA LEU A 180 7.00 6.16 12.28
C LEU A 180 6.95 5.39 13.63
N PRO A 181 6.15 5.87 14.62
CA PRO A 181 5.15 6.95 14.52
C PRO A 181 5.70 8.37 14.72
N ARG A 182 6.97 8.54 15.14
CA ARG A 182 7.57 9.86 15.42
C ARG A 182 8.39 10.36 14.23
N TYR A 183 7.71 10.88 13.22
CA TYR A 183 8.36 11.43 12.03
C TYR A 183 9.11 12.73 12.35
N ASN A 184 10.43 12.72 12.18
CA ASN A 184 11.29 13.91 12.30
C ASN A 184 11.56 14.50 10.90
N VAL A 185 11.22 15.77 10.70
CA VAL A 185 11.39 16.49 9.42
C VAL A 185 12.85 16.51 8.96
N ILE A 186 13.81 16.66 9.88
CA ILE A 186 15.23 16.74 9.53
C ILE A 186 15.70 15.39 8.95
N VAL A 187 15.37 14.29 9.62
CA VAL A 187 15.71 12.94 9.16
C VAL A 187 14.93 12.60 7.89
N GLY A 188 13.66 13.01 7.79
CA GLY A 188 12.85 12.90 6.58
C GLY A 188 13.46 13.62 5.38
N THR A 189 14.00 14.82 5.59
CA THR A 189 14.73 15.59 4.57
C THR A 189 15.98 14.84 4.13
N ALA A 190 16.77 14.32 5.07
CA ALA A 190 17.96 13.52 4.75
C ALA A 190 17.61 12.26 3.93
N ILE A 191 16.52 11.57 4.26
CA ILE A 191 16.01 10.42 3.50
C ILE A 191 15.61 10.83 2.08
N ASN A 192 14.91 11.96 1.92
CA ASN A 192 14.53 12.48 0.61
C ASN A 192 15.74 12.93 -0.21
N LEU A 193 16.78 13.50 0.41
CA LEU A 193 18.04 13.83 -0.27
C LEU A 193 18.75 12.56 -0.74
N LEU A 194 18.85 11.55 0.13
CA LEU A 194 19.47 10.26 -0.21
C LEU A 194 18.75 9.57 -1.37
N GLY A 195 17.42 9.44 -1.29
CA GLY A 195 16.66 8.80 -2.36
C GLY A 195 16.55 9.67 -3.61
N GLY A 196 16.06 10.89 -3.44
CA GLY A 196 15.67 11.76 -4.55
C GLY A 196 16.82 12.48 -5.24
N ILE A 197 18.01 12.54 -4.64
CA ILE A 197 19.22 13.03 -5.30
C ILE A 197 20.19 11.88 -5.54
N VAL A 198 20.71 11.24 -4.49
CA VAL A 198 21.81 10.28 -4.64
C VAL A 198 21.40 9.06 -5.46
N VAL A 199 20.33 8.37 -5.06
CA VAL A 199 19.85 7.19 -5.79
C VAL A 199 19.35 7.59 -7.18
N LEU A 200 18.51 8.63 -7.27
CA LEU A 200 17.97 9.06 -8.55
C LEU A 200 19.07 9.43 -9.55
N TYR A 201 20.10 10.16 -9.12
CA TYR A 201 21.19 10.58 -10.01
C TYR A 201 22.13 9.44 -10.34
N ALA A 202 22.32 8.45 -9.46
CA ALA A 202 23.10 7.26 -9.81
C ALA A 202 22.50 6.55 -11.03
N PHE A 203 21.17 6.33 -11.03
CA PHE A 203 20.47 5.75 -12.18
C PHE A 203 20.39 6.71 -13.36
N GLY A 204 20.19 8.01 -13.12
CA GLY A 204 20.17 9.06 -14.14
C GLY A 204 21.47 9.16 -14.92
N ILE A 205 22.61 9.27 -14.21
CA ILE A 205 23.97 9.33 -14.77
C ILE A 205 24.28 8.06 -15.55
N ALA A 206 23.99 6.87 -14.99
CA ALA A 206 24.16 5.62 -15.72
C ALA A 206 23.36 5.60 -17.04
N GLY A 207 22.11 6.08 -17.01
CA GLY A 207 21.29 6.20 -18.22
C GLY A 207 21.85 7.18 -19.25
N MET A 208 22.36 8.33 -18.81
CA MET A 208 23.00 9.31 -19.71
C MET A 208 24.27 8.78 -20.34
N MET A 209 25.11 8.06 -19.59
CA MET A 209 26.32 7.45 -20.13
C MET A 209 25.98 6.43 -21.23
N ILE A 210 24.94 5.61 -21.02
CA ILE A 210 24.53 4.57 -21.97
C ILE A 210 23.80 5.16 -23.20
N ARG A 211 22.94 6.17 -23.01
CA ARG A 211 22.03 6.65 -24.07
C ARG A 211 22.49 7.90 -24.80
N ALA A 212 23.32 8.72 -24.17
CA ALA A 212 23.79 9.99 -24.71
C ALA A 212 25.32 10.04 -24.89
N ASP A 213 26.01 8.92 -24.67
CA ASP A 213 27.46 8.75 -24.83
C ASP A 213 28.28 9.85 -24.13
N LEU A 214 27.79 10.29 -22.97
CA LEU A 214 28.43 11.30 -22.15
C LEU A 214 29.47 10.66 -21.25
N THR A 215 30.62 11.31 -21.10
CA THR A 215 31.59 10.95 -20.07
C THR A 215 30.98 11.14 -18.68
N PHE A 216 31.42 10.34 -17.70
CA PHE A 216 30.94 10.43 -16.32
C PHE A 216 31.05 11.86 -15.76
N ALA A 217 32.20 12.51 -15.97
CA ALA A 217 32.44 13.88 -15.53
C ALA A 217 31.45 14.87 -16.16
N LYS A 218 31.15 14.70 -17.46
CA LYS A 218 30.18 15.55 -18.14
C LYS A 218 28.77 15.30 -17.62
N ALA A 219 28.34 14.04 -17.50
CA ALA A 219 27.03 13.67 -16.97
C ALA A 219 26.84 14.22 -15.54
N LEU A 220 27.86 14.12 -14.68
CA LEU A 220 27.83 14.69 -13.34
C LEU A 220 27.70 16.22 -13.38
N SER A 221 28.51 16.90 -14.18
CA SER A 221 28.48 18.37 -14.28
C SER A 221 27.10 18.92 -14.69
N LEU A 222 26.38 18.20 -15.56
CA LEU A 222 25.04 18.59 -15.99
C LEU A 222 24.00 18.47 -14.86
N ASN A 223 24.21 17.56 -13.91
CA ASN A 223 23.29 17.32 -12.80
C ASN A 223 23.51 18.28 -11.62
N VAL A 224 24.70 18.85 -11.49
CA VAL A 224 25.00 19.83 -10.42
C VAL A 224 24.06 21.03 -10.50
N THR A 225 23.63 21.44 -11.69
CA THR A 225 22.65 22.52 -11.88
C THR A 225 21.28 22.22 -11.25
N PHE A 226 20.92 20.96 -11.09
CA PHE A 226 19.62 20.54 -10.55
C PHE A 226 19.60 20.41 -9.03
N LEU A 227 20.78 20.32 -8.39
CA LEU A 227 20.95 20.11 -6.96
C LEU A 227 20.19 21.12 -6.08
N PRO A 228 20.26 22.44 -6.33
CA PRO A 228 19.56 23.42 -5.50
C PRO A 228 18.04 23.22 -5.52
N GLY A 229 17.48 22.97 -6.71
CA GLY A 229 16.05 22.72 -6.88
C GLY A 229 15.59 21.44 -6.21
N ASP A 230 16.37 20.36 -6.34
CA ASP A 230 16.03 19.07 -5.73
C ASP A 230 16.21 19.07 -4.21
N ALA A 231 17.16 19.85 -3.67
CA ALA A 231 17.29 20.06 -2.23
C ALA A 231 16.06 20.77 -1.65
N ILE A 232 15.56 21.81 -2.32
CA ILE A 232 14.31 22.49 -1.92
C ILE A 232 13.13 21.50 -1.97
N LYS A 233 13.02 20.70 -3.03
CA LYS A 233 11.97 19.67 -3.13
C LYS A 233 12.04 18.65 -1.99
N ALA A 234 13.25 18.22 -1.61
CA ALA A 234 13.43 17.27 -0.51
C ALA A 234 12.92 17.82 0.83
N VAL A 235 13.19 19.10 1.10
CA VAL A 235 12.68 19.81 2.30
C VAL A 235 11.15 19.92 2.24
N VAL A 236 10.60 20.34 1.10
CA VAL A 236 9.15 20.46 0.90
C VAL A 236 8.46 19.10 1.07
N ALA A 237 9.00 18.03 0.48
CA ALA A 237 8.45 16.69 0.63
C ALA A 237 8.46 16.22 2.08
N ALA A 238 9.53 16.49 2.84
CA ALA A 238 9.62 16.13 4.26
C ALA A 238 8.63 16.94 5.11
N ALA A 239 8.47 18.23 4.83
CA ALA A 239 7.50 19.08 5.51
C ALA A 239 6.07 18.59 5.27
N VAL A 240 5.71 18.31 4.01
CA VAL A 240 4.40 17.73 3.65
C VAL A 240 4.18 16.40 4.36
N ALA A 241 5.19 15.52 4.36
CA ALA A 241 5.10 14.22 5.02
C ALA A 241 4.86 14.36 6.54
N ALA A 242 5.57 15.26 7.20
CA ALA A 242 5.38 15.51 8.63
C ALA A 242 3.96 15.97 8.98
N GLN A 243 3.40 16.88 8.18
CA GLN A 243 2.05 17.38 8.42
C GLN A 243 0.99 16.29 8.26
N VAL A 244 1.12 15.44 7.22
CA VAL A 244 0.17 14.33 7.00
C VAL A 244 0.30 13.26 8.09
N HIS A 245 1.52 12.88 8.48
CA HIS A 245 1.75 11.89 9.54
C HIS A 245 1.26 12.39 10.91
N ARG A 246 1.32 13.71 11.16
CA ARG A 246 0.77 14.34 12.38
C ARG A 246 -0.76 14.41 12.36
N ALA A 247 -1.37 14.66 11.20
CA ALA A 247 -2.81 14.80 11.05
C ALA A 247 -3.57 13.45 11.09
N TYR A 248 -2.93 12.35 10.65
CA TYR A 248 -3.57 11.03 10.57
C TYR A 248 -2.79 9.91 11.30
N PRO A 249 -2.54 10.04 12.62
CA PRO A 249 -1.82 9.01 13.39
C PRO A 249 -2.58 7.67 13.45
N ALA A 250 -3.91 7.70 13.31
CA ALA A 250 -4.79 6.53 13.42
C ALA A 250 -4.63 5.49 12.31
N LEU A 251 -3.97 5.80 11.18
CA LEU A 251 -3.73 4.84 10.09
C LEU A 251 -2.61 3.85 10.40
N LEU A 252 -1.82 4.10 11.44
CA LEU A 252 -0.67 3.29 11.84
C LEU A 252 -1.02 2.28 12.95
N THR A 253 -2.04 2.58 13.75
CA THR A 253 -2.46 1.78 14.91
C THR A 253 -3.19 0.48 14.52
N GLY A 254 -3.81 0.43 13.33
CA GLY A 254 -4.57 -0.73 12.85
C GLY A 254 -3.75 -2.00 12.65
N ARG A 255 -2.42 -1.89 12.48
CA ARG A 255 -1.52 -3.05 12.33
C ARG A 255 -0.89 -3.50 13.65
N ALA A 256 -0.83 -2.62 14.65
CA ALA A 256 -0.36 -2.95 15.99
C ALA A 256 -1.41 -3.72 16.79
N ALA A 257 -2.70 -3.33 16.68
CA ALA A 257 -3.80 -4.01 17.35
C ALA A 257 -3.93 -5.49 16.91
N SER A 258 -3.84 -5.76 15.60
CA SER A 258 -3.87 -7.15 15.09
C SER A 258 -2.66 -8.01 15.49
N ARG A 259 -1.53 -7.39 15.89
CA ARG A 259 -0.38 -8.13 16.44
C ARG A 259 -0.52 -8.39 17.93
N ALA A 260 -1.05 -7.44 18.69
CA ALA A 260 -1.26 -7.58 20.13
C ALA A 260 -2.31 -8.68 20.44
N THR A 261 -3.37 -8.78 19.64
CA THR A 261 -4.38 -9.85 19.80
C THR A 261 -3.83 -11.25 19.46
N ALA A 262 -2.77 -11.34 18.66
CA ALA A 262 -2.13 -12.61 18.31
C ALA A 262 -1.10 -13.08 19.35
N SER A 263 -0.74 -12.22 20.32
CA SER A 263 0.33 -12.50 21.29
C SER A 263 -0.15 -12.60 22.73
N THR A 264 -1.44 -12.45 23.04
CA THR A 264 -1.95 -12.72 24.39
C THR A 264 -2.06 -14.23 24.59
N PRO A 265 -1.22 -14.88 25.40
CA PRO A 265 -1.47 -16.24 25.84
C PRO A 265 -2.75 -16.21 26.68
N ALA A 266 -3.62 -17.21 26.49
CA ALA A 266 -4.78 -17.37 27.35
C ALA A 266 -4.31 -17.40 28.82
N PRO A 267 -4.95 -16.66 29.74
CA PRO A 267 -4.62 -16.79 31.15
C PRO A 267 -4.91 -18.23 31.58
N ASP A 268 -3.85 -18.95 31.92
CA ASP A 268 -3.92 -20.28 32.50
C ASP A 268 -4.76 -20.19 33.79
N ALA A 269 -5.85 -20.94 33.82
CA ALA A 269 -6.75 -21.05 34.94
C ALA A 269 -6.03 -21.72 36.12
N ALA A 270 -6.01 -21.03 37.26
CA ALA A 270 -5.63 -21.55 38.57
C ALA A 270 -6.88 -21.63 39.47
#